data_AF-A0A953HFA2-F1
#
_entry.id   AF-A0A953HFA2-F1
#
_cell.length_a   1.000
_cell.length_b   1.000
_cell.length_c   1.000
_cell.angle_alpha   90.00
_cell.angle_beta   90.00
_cell.angle_gamma   90.00
#
_symmetry.space_group_name_H-M   'P 1'
#
loop_
_entity.id
_entity.type
_entity.pdbx_description
1 polymer ?
#
loop_
_entity_poly.entity_id
_entity_poly.type
_entity_poly.pdbx_seq_one_letter_code
_entity_poly.pdbx_strand_id
1 'polypeptide(L)'
;MRRYITENDMEFVDNAISETDKIPAQEGVIFHFAEEWKFLENGRFLFSTNQVTKSARWSIKGRGDILEIRHEDGMCERYTISKLSPHQMVLHFHTDIQVKGITKLTFERK
;
A
#
# COMPACT_ATOMS: atom_id res chain seq x y z
N MET A 1 -8.43 7.89 32.62
CA MET A 1 -8.98 8.48 31.38
C MET A 1 -8.67 7.57 30.21
N ARG A 2 -9.65 6.78 29.77
CA ARG A 2 -9.62 5.99 28.53
C ARG A 2 -10.88 6.36 27.77
N ARG A 3 -10.76 6.82 26.53
CA ARG A 3 -11.92 6.99 25.63
C ARG A 3 -11.94 5.78 24.70
N TYR A 4 -13.04 5.04 24.77
CA TYR A 4 -13.42 3.98 23.86
C TYR A 4 -14.05 4.64 22.63
N ILE A 5 -13.67 4.19 21.43
CA ILE A 5 -14.44 4.47 20.22
C ILE A 5 -15.51 3.37 20.14
N THR A 6 -16.77 3.81 20.07
CA THR A 6 -17.99 3.00 20.06
C THR A 6 -18.26 2.39 18.68
N GLU A 7 -19.01 1.29 18.65
CA GLU A 7 -19.40 0.48 17.47
C GLU A 7 -20.17 1.21 16.34
N ASN A 8 -20.26 2.54 16.36
CA ASN A 8 -20.95 3.36 15.35
C ASN A 8 -20.02 3.97 14.28
N ASP A 9 -18.70 3.83 14.39
CA ASP A 9 -17.76 4.27 13.34
C ASP A 9 -17.55 3.18 12.25
N MET A 10 -18.24 2.05 12.38
CA MET A 10 -18.10 0.86 11.51
C MET A 10 -19.20 0.75 10.44
N GLU A 11 -20.05 1.78 10.26
CA GLU A 11 -21.07 1.83 9.18
C GLU A 11 -20.67 2.70 7.97
N PHE A 12 -19.44 3.22 7.90
CA PHE A 12 -18.99 4.05 6.78
C PHE A 12 -18.18 3.31 5.69
N VAL A 13 -17.99 2.00 5.80
CA VAL A 13 -17.11 1.25 4.88
C VAL A 13 -17.88 0.40 3.86
N ASP A 14 -19.12 0.01 4.13
CA ASP A 14 -19.84 -0.95 3.26
C ASP A 14 -20.75 -0.33 2.19
N ASN A 15 -20.84 1.01 2.08
CA ASN A 15 -21.80 1.66 1.18
C ASN A 15 -21.19 2.54 0.06
N ALA A 16 -19.91 2.39 -0.26
CA ALA A 16 -19.25 3.15 -1.34
C ALA A 16 -18.80 2.29 -2.54
N ILE A 17 -19.47 1.17 -2.80
CA ILE A 17 -19.38 0.47 -4.10
C ILE A 17 -20.76 0.55 -4.76
N SER A 18 -21.17 1.77 -5.08
CA SER A 18 -22.35 2.09 -5.87
C SER A 18 -21.87 3.02 -6.98
N GLU A 19 -22.15 2.61 -8.22
CA GLU A 19 -21.78 3.25 -9.48
C GLU A 19 -22.07 4.75 -9.48
N THR A 20 -21.08 5.58 -9.17
CA THR A 20 -20.76 6.89 -9.76
C THR A 20 -19.88 7.66 -8.79
N ASP A 21 -18.58 7.41 -8.85
CA ASP A 21 -17.60 8.47 -8.65
C ASP A 21 -16.33 8.00 -9.36
N LYS A 22 -16.28 8.31 -10.66
CA LYS A 22 -15.00 8.43 -11.35
C LYS A 22 -14.29 9.61 -10.69
N ILE A 23 -13.66 9.37 -9.54
CA ILE A 23 -12.55 10.20 -9.09
C ILE A 23 -11.58 10.13 -10.28
N PRO A 24 -11.37 11.23 -11.01
CA PRO A 24 -10.42 11.20 -12.10
C PRO A 24 -9.12 10.73 -11.47
N ALA A 25 -8.60 9.60 -11.96
CA ALA A 25 -7.30 9.11 -11.58
C ALA A 25 -6.33 10.28 -11.80
N GLN A 26 -6.01 11.00 -10.72
CA GLN A 26 -4.91 11.95 -10.75
C GLN A 26 -3.71 11.08 -11.10
N GLU A 27 -3.12 11.37 -12.25
CA GLU A 27 -1.97 10.64 -12.78
C GLU A 27 -0.94 10.45 -11.65
N GLY A 28 -0.75 9.22 -11.19
CA GLY A 28 0.25 8.87 -10.17
C GLY A 28 -0.25 8.48 -8.77
N VAL A 29 -1.55 8.28 -8.53
CA VAL A 29 -2.04 7.75 -7.23
C VAL A 29 -2.43 6.27 -7.34
N ILE A 30 -1.69 5.39 -6.65
CA ILE A 30 -2.03 3.97 -6.50
C ILE A 30 -2.70 3.77 -5.14
N PHE A 31 -3.85 3.10 -5.15
CA PHE A 31 -4.57 2.70 -3.94
C PHE A 31 -4.35 1.21 -3.67
N HIS A 32 -3.79 0.88 -2.51
CA HIS A 32 -3.60 -0.51 -2.06
C HIS A 32 -4.69 -0.87 -1.07
N PHE A 33 -5.59 -1.78 -1.45
CA PHE A 33 -6.65 -2.30 -0.59
C PHE A 33 -6.65 -3.82 -0.58
N ALA A 34 -6.47 -4.40 0.61
CA ALA A 34 -6.56 -5.85 0.87
C ALA A 34 -5.73 -6.72 -0.09
N GLU A 35 -4.53 -6.26 -0.45
CA GLU A 35 -3.64 -6.95 -1.39
C GLU A 35 -2.73 -7.96 -0.69
N GLU A 36 -2.42 -9.05 -1.39
CA GLU A 36 -1.30 -9.92 -1.04
C GLU A 36 -0.05 -9.51 -1.82
N TRP A 37 1.07 -9.39 -1.11
CA TRP A 37 2.34 -8.96 -1.66
C TRP A 37 3.36 -10.09 -1.58
N LYS A 38 3.97 -10.41 -2.72
CA LYS A 38 4.98 -11.47 -2.83
C LYS A 38 6.25 -10.95 -3.50
N PHE A 39 7.32 -10.91 -2.71
CA PHE A 39 8.66 -10.56 -3.16
C PHE A 39 9.40 -11.81 -3.61
N LEU A 40 9.84 -11.85 -4.87
CA LEU A 40 10.61 -12.95 -5.43
C LEU A 40 12.10 -12.59 -5.45
N GLU A 41 12.97 -13.58 -5.21
CA GLU A 41 14.43 -13.41 -5.12
C GLU A 41 15.06 -12.82 -6.39
N ASN A 42 14.40 -12.98 -7.54
CA ASN A 42 14.87 -12.43 -8.81
C ASN A 42 14.49 -10.95 -9.02
N GLY A 43 14.06 -10.24 -7.97
CA GLY A 43 13.66 -8.83 -8.03
C GLY A 43 12.28 -8.62 -8.64
N ARG A 44 11.50 -9.68 -8.91
CA ARG A 44 10.09 -9.55 -9.30
C ARG A 44 9.20 -9.41 -8.06
N PHE A 45 8.22 -8.55 -8.18
CA PHE A 45 7.20 -8.28 -7.18
C PHE A 45 5.85 -8.65 -7.77
N LEU A 46 5.08 -9.46 -7.05
CA LEU A 46 3.71 -9.78 -7.42
C LEU A 46 2.79 -9.17 -6.37
N PHE A 47 1.74 -8.52 -6.83
CA PHE A 47 0.66 -8.04 -5.98
C PHE A 47 -0.66 -8.52 -6.55
N SER A 48 -1.49 -9.08 -5.68
CA SER A 48 -2.78 -9.62 -6.06
C SER A 48 -3.89 -9.06 -5.19
N THR A 49 -4.93 -8.58 -5.85
CA THR A 49 -6.25 -8.41 -5.26
C THR A 49 -7.07 -9.69 -5.51
N ASN A 50 -8.26 -9.79 -4.92
CA ASN A 50 -9.17 -10.93 -5.11
C ASN A 50 -9.50 -11.24 -6.59
N GLN A 51 -9.22 -10.33 -7.52
CA GLN A 51 -9.62 -10.44 -8.93
C GLN A 51 -8.46 -10.44 -9.91
N VAL A 52 -7.31 -9.82 -9.57
CA VAL A 52 -6.22 -9.61 -10.52
C VAL A 52 -4.87 -9.77 -9.81
N THR A 53 -3.96 -10.50 -10.45
CA THR A 53 -2.53 -10.50 -10.11
C THR A 53 -1.77 -9.63 -11.10
N LYS A 54 -0.98 -8.69 -10.59
CA LYS A 54 -0.08 -7.84 -11.38
C LYS A 54 1.36 -8.10 -10.98
N SER A 55 2.28 -7.73 -11.87
CA SER A 55 3.73 -7.82 -11.62
C SER A 55 4.42 -6.48 -11.77
N ALA A 56 5.45 -6.30 -10.95
CA ALA A 56 6.37 -5.17 -10.99
C ALA A 56 7.79 -5.66 -10.67
N ARG A 57 8.75 -4.74 -10.66
CA ARG A 57 10.09 -4.98 -10.11
C ARG A 57 10.23 -4.30 -8.77
N TRP A 58 10.95 -4.93 -7.85
CA TRP A 58 11.29 -4.32 -6.56
C TRP A 58 12.80 -4.28 -6.35
N SER A 59 13.23 -3.34 -5.53
CA SER A 59 14.60 -3.29 -5.03
C SER A 59 14.65 -2.56 -3.69
N ILE A 60 15.68 -2.88 -2.90
CA ILE A 60 16.02 -2.12 -1.70
C ILE A 60 17.10 -1.09 -2.06
N LYS A 61 16.89 0.15 -1.61
CA LYS A 61 17.77 1.30 -1.82
C LYS A 61 18.13 1.94 -0.48
N GLY A 62 18.94 3.01 -0.54
CA GLY A 62 19.40 3.72 0.65
C GLY A 62 20.37 2.86 1.47
N ARG A 63 20.12 2.76 2.77
CA ARG A 63 20.89 1.91 3.70
C ARG A 63 20.16 0.62 4.04
N GLY A 64 19.25 0.18 3.19
CA GLY A 64 18.37 -0.96 3.46
C GLY A 64 16.96 -0.58 3.90
N ASP A 65 16.65 0.72 3.93
CA ASP A 65 15.47 1.30 4.54
C ASP A 65 14.44 1.80 3.52
N ILE A 66 14.77 1.78 2.23
CA ILE A 66 13.87 2.23 1.15
C ILE A 66 13.51 1.04 0.27
N LEU A 67 12.22 0.74 0.21
CA LEU A 67 11.66 -0.16 -0.80
C LEU A 67 11.21 0.67 -2.01
N GLU A 68 11.78 0.36 -3.18
CA GLU A 68 11.36 0.93 -4.46
C GLU A 68 10.61 -0.15 -5.25
N ILE A 69 9.38 0.15 -5.68
CA ILE A 69 8.57 -0.69 -6.58
C ILE A 69 8.42 0.05 -7.90
N ARG A 70 8.79 -0.60 -9.00
CA ARG A 70 8.73 -0.04 -10.35
C ARG A 70 7.78 -0.85 -11.22
N HIS A 71 6.74 -0.20 -11.70
CA HIS A 71 5.72 -0.76 -12.57
C HIS A 71 6.16 -0.73 -14.03
N GLU A 72 5.46 -1.51 -14.86
CA GLU A 72 5.76 -1.61 -16.30
C GLU A 72 5.45 -0.32 -17.06
N ASP A 73 4.52 0.50 -16.56
CA ASP A 73 4.17 1.83 -17.09
C ASP A 73 5.18 2.92 -16.74
N GLY A 74 6.26 2.59 -16.02
CA GLY A 74 7.29 3.52 -15.59
C GLY A 74 6.99 4.21 -14.26
N MET A 75 5.81 4.00 -13.67
CA MET A 75 5.51 4.51 -12.33
C MET A 75 6.44 3.88 -11.29
N CYS A 76 6.89 4.71 -10.35
CA CYS A 76 7.81 4.33 -9.31
C CYS A 76 7.26 4.73 -7.95
N GLU A 77 7.01 3.74 -7.11
CA GLU A 77 6.60 3.94 -5.73
C GLU A 77 7.79 3.80 -4.80
N ARG A 78 7.85 4.65 -3.77
CA ARG A 78 8.91 4.62 -2.75
C ARG A 78 8.32 4.60 -1.37
N TYR A 79 8.78 3.62 -0.60
CA TYR A 79 8.36 3.37 0.76
C TYR A 79 9.56 3.38 1.70
N THR A 80 9.42 4.02 2.86
CA THR A 80 10.35 3.79 3.96
C THR A 80 9.89 2.59 4.76
N ILE A 81 10.80 1.64 4.96
CA ILE A 81 10.61 0.47 5.79
C ILE A 81 10.80 0.90 7.25
N SER A 82 9.71 1.14 7.96
CA SER A 82 9.76 1.54 9.37
C SER A 82 9.88 0.33 10.30
N LYS A 83 9.47 -0.86 9.84
CA LYS A 83 9.68 -2.14 10.53
C LYS A 83 9.76 -3.28 9.53
N LEU A 84 10.74 -4.17 9.72
CA LEU A 84 10.85 -5.43 9.00
C LEU A 84 11.25 -6.53 9.98
N SER A 85 10.42 -7.54 10.11
CA SER A 85 10.67 -8.74 10.92
C SER A 85 10.22 -9.98 10.15
N PRO A 86 10.54 -11.21 10.63
CA PRO A 86 10.07 -12.43 9.99
C PRO A 86 8.54 -12.53 9.85
N HIS A 87 7.78 -11.80 10.68
CA HIS A 87 6.32 -11.89 10.74
C HIS A 87 5.60 -10.62 10.29
N GLN A 88 6.27 -9.48 10.26
CA GLN A 88 5.62 -8.20 10.02
C GLN A 88 6.50 -7.26 9.20
N MET A 89 5.87 -6.55 8.27
CA MET A 89 6.47 -5.45 7.53
C MET A 89 5.58 -4.21 7.66
N VAL A 90 6.21 -3.06 7.94
CA VAL A 90 5.51 -1.77 8.01
C VAL A 90 6.21 -0.79 7.06
N LEU A 91 5.41 -0.20 6.17
CA LEU A 91 5.86 0.73 5.14
C LEU A 91 5.19 2.09 5.31
N HIS A 92 5.94 3.16 5.14
CA HIS A 92 5.44 4.53 5.08
C HIS A 92 5.62 5.08 3.66
N PHE A 93 4.52 5.51 3.05
CA PHE A 93 4.53 6.06 1.69
C PHE A 93 4.97 7.52 1.69
N HIS A 94 5.86 7.87 0.76
CA HIS A 94 6.24 9.26 0.49
C HIS A 94 5.44 9.76 -0.71
N THR A 95 4.45 10.60 -0.48
CA THR A 95 3.79 11.37 -1.54
C THR A 95 4.01 12.86 -1.31
N ASP A 96 4.31 13.59 -2.39
CA ASP A 96 4.41 15.06 -2.39
C ASP A 96 3.04 15.73 -2.20
N ILE A 97 1.95 14.96 -2.30
CA ILE A 97 0.60 15.45 -2.09
C ILE A 97 0.39 15.59 -0.59
N GLN A 98 0.21 16.83 -0.12
CA GLN A 98 -0.06 17.23 1.27
C GLN A 98 -1.43 16.72 1.80
N VAL A 99 -1.76 15.45 1.60
CA VAL A 99 -2.86 14.82 2.33
C VAL A 99 -2.38 14.63 3.76
N LYS A 100 -3.13 15.16 4.73
CA LYS A 100 -2.78 15.24 6.16
C LYS A 100 -2.70 13.86 6.84
N GLY A 101 -1.76 13.01 6.44
CA GLY A 101 -1.49 11.72 7.07
C GLY A 101 -0.35 10.97 6.38
N ILE A 102 0.55 10.40 7.16
CA ILE A 102 1.49 9.40 6.65
C ILE A 102 0.67 8.16 6.30
N THR A 103 0.57 7.82 5.02
CA THR A 103 -0.06 6.55 4.61
C THR A 103 0.84 5.40 5.05
N LYS A 104 0.32 4.60 5.99
CA LYS A 104 1.01 3.44 6.57
C LYS A 104 0.40 2.15 6.02
N LEU A 105 1.23 1.31 5.41
CA LEU A 105 0.86 -0.06 5.06
C LEU A 105 1.47 -1.02 6.09
N THR A 106 0.66 -1.94 6.59
CA THR A 106 1.10 -2.99 7.53
C THR A 106 0.76 -4.34 6.94
N PHE A 107 1.76 -5.19 6.82
CA PHE A 107 1.65 -6.54 6.29
C PHE A 107 2.03 -7.55 7.35
N GLU A 108 1.30 -8.65 7.37
CA GLU A 108 1.64 -9.84 8.15
C GLU A 108 2.07 -10.95 7.18
N ARG A 109 3.06 -11.75 7.58
CA ARG A 109 3.49 -12.89 6.78
C ARG A 109 2.38 -13.95 6.76
N LYS A 110 1.98 -14.35 5.55
CA LYS A 110 1.19 -15.57 5.30
C LYS A 110 2.09 -16.81 5.24
#